data_AF-A0A7C5JW70-F1
#
_entry.id   AF-A0A7C5JW70-F1
#
_cell.length_a   1.000
_cell.length_b   1.000
_cell.length_c   1.000
_cell.angle_alpha   90.00
_cell.angle_beta   90.00
_cell.angle_gamma   90.00
#
_symmetry.space_group_name_H-M   'P 1'
#
loop_
_entity.id
_entity.type
_entity.pdbx_description
1 polymer ?
#
loop_
_entity_poly.entity_id
_entity_poly.type
_entity_poly.pdbx_seq_one_letter_code
_entity_poly.pdbx_strand_id
1 'polypeptide(L)'
;MPLELLKRHYKNKLLAVAQVRDTLLVILREGNKVDLLAEAAENIFGPLAEKGYDIMLWLSDSIDTLHPEVFGGISDFRILYDPENFLSRNLPMLLEMKGALPTIKNLDKMLIKEVVE
;
A
#
# COMPACT_ATOMS: atom_id res chain seq x y z
N MET A 1 -9.78 -6.36 -15.27
CA MET A 1 -9.81 -5.30 -14.23
C MET A 1 -8.54 -5.38 -13.39
N PRO A 2 -8.00 -4.26 -12.86
CA PRO A 2 -6.75 -4.24 -12.09
C PRO A 2 -6.71 -5.24 -10.93
N LEU A 3 -7.81 -5.35 -10.19
CA LEU A 3 -7.93 -6.28 -9.06
C LEU A 3 -7.69 -7.75 -9.46
N GLU A 4 -8.18 -8.19 -10.61
CA GLU A 4 -8.01 -9.59 -11.05
C GLU A 4 -6.57 -9.90 -11.46
N LEU A 5 -5.84 -8.91 -11.99
CA LEU A 5 -4.41 -9.05 -12.26
C LEU A 5 -3.63 -9.19 -10.94
N LEU A 6 -3.92 -8.32 -9.97
CA LEU A 6 -3.30 -8.34 -8.64
C LEU A 6 -3.55 -9.67 -7.93
N LYS A 7 -4.80 -10.16 -7.93
CA LYS A 7 -5.16 -11.46 -7.36
C LYS A 7 -4.40 -12.62 -8.03
N ARG A 8 -4.30 -12.61 -9.36
CA ARG A 8 -3.61 -13.68 -10.11
C ARG A 8 -2.11 -13.71 -9.81
N HIS A 9 -1.49 -12.55 -9.70
CA HIS A 9 -0.05 -12.43 -9.49
C HIS A 9 0.35 -12.71 -8.05
N TYR A 10 -0.23 -11.99 -7.08
CA TYR A 10 0.16 -12.10 -5.67
C TYR A 10 -0.52 -13.26 -4.93
N LYS A 11 -1.64 -13.79 -5.44
CA LYS A 11 -2.34 -14.96 -4.88
C LYS A 11 -2.54 -14.81 -3.36
N ASN A 12 -2.04 -15.76 -2.58
CA ASN A 12 -2.18 -15.82 -1.13
C ASN A 12 -1.41 -14.71 -0.39
N LYS A 13 -0.49 -14.01 -1.07
CA LYS A 13 0.21 -12.85 -0.51
C LYS A 13 -0.64 -11.59 -0.54
N LEU A 14 -1.66 -11.51 -1.41
CA LEU A 14 -2.53 -10.34 -1.49
C LEU A 14 -3.46 -10.29 -0.27
N LEU A 15 -3.28 -9.28 0.57
CA LEU A 15 -4.07 -9.14 1.79
C LEU A 15 -5.25 -8.18 1.59
N ALA A 16 -4.99 -7.04 0.96
CA ALA A 16 -6.03 -6.06 0.68
C ALA A 16 -5.68 -5.15 -0.50
N VAL A 17 -6.70 -4.57 -1.13
CA VAL A 17 -6.57 -3.54 -2.17
C VAL A 17 -7.58 -2.45 -1.89
N ALA A 18 -7.11 -1.20 -1.88
CA ALA A 18 -7.95 -0.02 -1.85
C ALA A 18 -7.60 0.91 -3.01
N GLN A 19 -8.58 1.69 -3.44
CA GLN A 19 -8.40 2.83 -4.33
C GLN A 19 -8.34 4.10 -3.48
N VAL A 20 -7.32 4.89 -3.73
CA VAL A 20 -7.07 6.20 -3.15
C VAL A 20 -6.98 7.17 -4.33
N ARG A 21 -8.05 7.92 -4.62
CA ARG A 21 -8.13 8.74 -5.84
C ARG A 21 -7.81 7.91 -7.09
N ASP A 22 -6.72 8.22 -7.77
CA ASP A 22 -6.26 7.56 -9.00
C ASP A 22 -5.21 6.46 -8.73
N THR A 23 -4.86 6.22 -7.47
CA THR A 23 -3.83 5.29 -7.04
C THR A 23 -4.45 4.04 -6.37
N LEU A 24 -3.92 2.86 -6.70
CA LEU A 24 -4.24 1.61 -6.03
C LEU A 24 -3.25 1.36 -4.89
N LEU A 25 -3.74 1.34 -3.66
CA LEU A 25 -3.00 0.86 -2.50
C LEU A 25 -3.13 -0.65 -2.41
N VAL A 26 -2.02 -1.37 -2.58
CA VAL A 26 -1.92 -2.82 -2.54
C VAL A 26 -1.18 -3.23 -1.28
N ILE A 27 -1.86 -3.97 -0.39
CA ILE A 27 -1.28 -4.49 0.84
C ILE A 27 -0.98 -5.98 0.66
N LEU A 28 0.28 -6.33 0.87
CA LEU A 28 0.76 -7.70 0.86
C LEU A 28 1.03 -8.19 2.28
N ARG A 29 0.82 -9.48 2.51
CA ARG A 29 1.02 -10.11 3.81
C ARG A 29 2.49 -10.05 4.23
N GLU A 30 3.39 -10.45 3.35
CA GLU A 30 4.82 -10.62 3.61
C GLU A 30 5.65 -10.50 2.33
N GLY A 31 6.95 -10.26 2.50
CA GLY A 31 7.96 -10.27 1.44
C GLY A 31 9.04 -9.23 1.65
N ASN A 32 10.06 -9.22 0.79
CA ASN A 32 11.06 -8.16 0.79
C ASN A 32 10.54 -6.98 -0.05
N LYS A 33 10.47 -5.78 0.53
CA LYS A 33 9.94 -4.59 -0.12
C LYS A 33 10.67 -4.25 -1.43
N VAL A 34 12.00 -4.40 -1.47
CA VAL A 34 12.81 -4.08 -2.66
C VAL A 34 12.50 -5.06 -3.78
N ASP A 35 12.52 -6.35 -3.49
CA ASP A 35 12.25 -7.39 -4.48
C ASP A 35 10.81 -7.30 -5.01
N LEU A 36 9.85 -7.03 -4.12
CA LEU A 36 8.45 -6.86 -4.50
C LEU A 36 8.22 -5.65 -5.38
N LEU A 37 8.91 -4.52 -5.13
CA LEU A 37 8.83 -3.34 -5.99
C LEU A 37 9.47 -3.61 -7.36
N ALA A 38 10.61 -4.30 -7.40
CA ALA A 38 11.25 -4.68 -8.66
C ALA A 38 10.38 -5.63 -9.50
N GLU A 39 9.84 -6.69 -8.87
CA GLU A 39 8.93 -7.64 -9.52
C GLU A 39 7.65 -6.95 -10.01
N ALA A 40 7.08 -6.08 -9.17
CA ALA A 40 5.86 -5.35 -9.50
C ALA A 40 6.10 -4.36 -10.65
N ALA A 41 7.24 -3.68 -10.69
CA ALA A 41 7.57 -2.73 -11.75
C ALA A 41 7.48 -3.39 -13.14
N GLU A 42 8.09 -4.57 -13.30
CA GLU A 42 8.16 -5.28 -14.56
C GLU A 42 6.82 -5.96 -14.95
N ASN A 43 6.13 -6.57 -13.98
CA ASN A 43 5.04 -7.50 -14.29
C ASN A 43 3.63 -6.92 -14.04
N ILE A 44 3.53 -5.86 -13.24
CA ILE A 44 2.25 -5.33 -12.74
C ILE A 44 2.10 -3.84 -13.04
N PHE A 45 3.12 -3.03 -12.73
CA PHE A 45 3.04 -1.58 -12.83
C PHE A 45 3.04 -1.13 -14.29
N GLY A 46 3.87 -1.70 -15.17
CA GLY A 46 3.82 -1.41 -16.60
C GLY A 46 2.41 -1.59 -17.20
N PRO A 47 1.81 -2.80 -17.14
CA PRO A 47 0.49 -3.06 -17.69
C PRO A 47 -0.67 -2.27 -17.06
N LEU A 48 -0.51 -1.79 -15.84
CA LEU A 48 -1.52 -0.99 -15.13
C LEU A 48 -1.32 0.51 -15.35
N ALA A 49 -0.08 0.98 -15.45
CA ALA A 49 0.26 2.36 -15.80
C ALA A 49 -0.18 2.70 -17.23
N GLU A 50 -0.05 1.77 -18.19
CA GLU A 50 -0.62 1.91 -19.54
C GLU A 50 -2.14 2.13 -19.55
N LYS A 51 -2.82 1.73 -18.45
CA LYS A 51 -4.27 1.91 -18.26
C LYS A 51 -4.60 3.10 -17.37
N GLY A 52 -3.59 3.91 -17.01
CA GLY A 52 -3.74 5.12 -16.20
C GLY A 52 -3.85 4.88 -14.70
N TYR A 53 -3.48 3.70 -14.19
CA TYR A 53 -3.46 3.43 -12.75
C TYR A 53 -2.07 3.65 -12.18
N ASP A 54 -2.00 4.41 -11.09
CA ASP A 54 -0.82 4.47 -10.24
C ASP A 54 -0.94 3.44 -9.10
N ILE A 55 0.18 2.95 -8.56
CA ILE A 55 0.17 1.85 -7.59
C ILE A 55 1.14 2.11 -6.45
N MET A 56 0.64 1.97 -5.23
CA MET A 56 1.42 1.96 -4.00
C MET A 56 1.41 0.55 -3.42
N LEU A 57 2.58 -0.02 -3.18
CA LEU A 57 2.73 -1.35 -2.58
C LEU A 57 3.24 -1.21 -1.14
N TRP A 58 2.52 -1.86 -0.22
CA TRP A 58 2.88 -1.89 1.20
C TRP A 58 2.85 -3.31 1.76
N LEU A 59 3.66 -3.55 2.78
CA LEU A 59 3.59 -4.76 3.58
C LEU A 59 2.71 -4.54 4.81
N SER A 60 2.02 -5.59 5.24
CA SER A 60 1.09 -5.53 6.36
C SER A 60 1.75 -5.11 7.69
N ASP A 61 3.01 -5.49 7.90
CA ASP A 61 3.81 -5.17 9.09
C ASP A 61 4.32 -3.72 9.16
N SER A 62 4.29 -3.02 8.02
CA SER A 62 4.72 -1.64 7.85
C SER A 62 3.54 -0.70 7.55
N ILE A 63 2.30 -1.16 7.72
CA ILE A 63 1.10 -0.35 7.48
C ILE A 63 1.07 0.93 8.32
N ASP A 64 1.67 0.90 9.51
CA ASP A 64 1.78 2.04 10.43
C ASP A 64 2.75 3.13 9.93
N THR A 65 3.50 2.85 8.87
CA THR A 65 4.32 3.84 8.16
C THR A 65 3.57 4.57 7.06
N LEU A 66 2.34 4.17 6.71
CA LEU A 66 1.54 4.94 5.75
C LEU A 66 1.17 6.28 6.38
N HIS A 67 1.67 7.35 5.77
CA HIS A 67 1.31 8.68 6.23
C HIS A 67 -0.19 8.89 6.00
N PRO A 68 -0.95 9.37 6.99
CA PRO A 68 -2.41 9.53 6.88
C PRO A 68 -2.86 10.41 5.70
N GLU A 69 -2.02 11.35 5.30
CA GLU A 69 -2.23 12.20 4.11
C GLU A 69 -2.33 11.39 2.81
N VAL A 70 -1.73 10.19 2.75
CA VAL A 70 -1.87 9.28 1.61
C VAL A 70 -3.34 8.96 1.37
N PHE A 71 -4.15 8.81 2.42
CA PHE A 71 -5.56 8.43 2.29
C PHE A 71 -6.49 9.59 1.86
N GLY A 72 -5.99 10.83 1.79
CA GLY A 72 -6.80 11.99 1.42
C GLY A 72 -7.98 12.21 2.38
N GLY A 73 -9.16 12.53 1.83
CA GLY A 73 -10.42 12.49 2.57
C GLY A 73 -11.03 11.07 2.56
N ILE A 74 -11.93 10.75 3.49
CA ILE A 74 -12.67 9.46 3.48
C ILE A 74 -13.41 9.24 2.15
N SER A 75 -13.88 10.32 1.50
CA SER A 75 -14.50 10.28 0.18
C SER A 75 -13.57 9.78 -0.94
N ASP A 76 -12.26 9.88 -0.74
CA ASP A 76 -11.23 9.54 -1.72
C ASP A 76 -10.77 8.08 -1.57
N PHE A 77 -11.21 7.39 -0.51
CA PHE A 77 -10.78 6.05 -0.15
C PHE A 77 -11.89 5.02 -0.37
N ARG A 78 -11.60 4.00 -1.17
CA ARG A 78 -12.54 2.91 -1.45
C ARG A 78 -11.85 1.56 -1.34
N ILE A 79 -12.31 0.72 -0.42
CA ILE A 79 -11.84 -0.68 -0.34
C ILE A 79 -12.40 -1.46 -1.54
N LEU A 80 -11.50 -2.09 -2.29
CA LEU A 80 -11.84 -2.95 -3.44
C LEU A 80 -11.73 -4.44 -3.10
N TYR A 81 -10.86 -4.80 -2.16
CA TYR A 81 -10.62 -6.17 -1.71
C TYR A 81 -10.08 -6.16 -0.29
N ASP A 82 -10.74 -6.85 0.64
CA ASP A 82 -10.29 -6.95 2.04
C ASP A 82 -10.96 -8.15 2.74
N PRO A 83 -10.71 -9.39 2.27
CA PRO A 83 -11.43 -10.58 2.75
C PRO A 83 -11.21 -10.87 4.24
N GLU A 84 -10.12 -10.39 4.82
CA GLU A 84 -9.76 -10.60 6.22
C GLU A 84 -10.06 -9.38 7.11
N ASN A 85 -10.70 -8.36 6.55
CA ASN A 85 -10.97 -7.08 7.21
C ASN A 85 -9.70 -6.39 7.74
N PHE A 86 -8.54 -6.61 7.11
CA PHE A 86 -7.27 -6.03 7.54
C PHE A 86 -7.30 -4.50 7.39
N LEU A 87 -7.62 -3.99 6.19
CA LEU A 87 -7.71 -2.54 5.98
C LEU A 87 -8.87 -1.96 6.77
N SER A 88 -10.02 -2.63 6.78
CA SER A 88 -11.22 -2.17 7.50
C SER A 88 -10.96 -1.99 9.00
N ARG A 89 -10.12 -2.83 9.61
CA ARG A 89 -9.73 -2.71 11.03
C ARG A 89 -8.67 -1.66 11.29
N ASN A 90 -7.71 -1.47 10.38
CA ASN A 90 -6.60 -0.54 10.55
C ASN A 90 -6.93 0.89 10.10
N LEU A 91 -7.89 1.07 9.19
CA LEU A 91 -8.23 2.36 8.59
C LEU A 91 -8.64 3.42 9.63
N PRO A 92 -9.46 3.14 10.67
CA PRO A 92 -9.80 4.14 11.67
C PRO A 92 -8.56 4.71 12.37
N MET A 93 -7.65 3.83 12.80
CA MET A 93 -6.38 4.22 13.43
C MET A 93 -5.51 5.06 12.47
N LEU A 94 -5.40 4.65 11.21
CA LEU A 94 -4.61 5.39 10.21
C LEU A 94 -5.19 6.80 9.94
N LEU A 95 -6.51 6.95 9.98
CA LEU A 95 -7.17 8.24 9.79
C LEU A 95 -7.12 9.13 11.05
N GLU A 96 -7.16 8.55 12.25
CA GLU A 96 -6.96 9.29 13.51
C GLU A 96 -5.59 9.95 13.59
N MET A 97 -4.58 9.36 12.94
CA MET A 97 -3.24 9.92 12.87
C MET A 97 -3.13 11.11 11.90
N LYS A 98 -4.19 11.49 11.18
CA LYS A 98 -4.15 12.60 10.21
C LYS A 98 -3.83 13.93 10.89
N GLY A 99 -2.77 14.58 10.42
CA GLY A 99 -2.20 15.78 11.03
C GLY A 99 -1.17 15.50 12.14
N ALA A 100 -0.93 14.24 12.52
CA ALA A 100 0.14 13.86 13.44
C ALA A 100 1.48 13.70 12.70
N LEU A 101 2.55 14.22 13.28
CA LEU A 101 3.91 14.07 12.74
C LEU A 101 4.41 12.62 12.94
N PRO A 102 5.23 12.10 12.02
CA PRO A 102 5.83 10.76 12.18
C PRO A 102 6.62 10.66 13.48
N THR A 103 6.42 9.56 14.21
CA THR A 103 7.14 9.28 15.46
C THR A 103 8.44 8.55 15.20
N ILE A 104 9.42 8.65 16.11
CA ILE A 104 10.71 7.92 16.04
C ILE A 104 10.48 6.41 15.83
N LYS A 105 9.45 5.84 16.47
CA LYS A 105 9.06 4.43 16.34
C LYS A 105 8.67 4.04 14.90
N ASN A 106 8.08 4.97 14.14
CA ASN A 106 7.67 4.72 12.75
C ASN A 106 8.79 5.04 11.77
N LEU A 107 9.72 5.94 12.12
CA LEU A 107 10.91 6.25 11.31
C LEU A 107 11.83 5.03 11.16
N ASP A 108 12.00 4.23 12.21
CA ASP A 108 12.79 2.98 12.16
C ASP A 108 12.23 1.97 11.15
N LYS A 109 10.93 2.02 10.86
CA LYS A 109 10.24 1.16 9.88
C LYS A 109 10.21 1.75 8.47
N MET A 110 10.41 3.07 8.34
CA MET A 110 10.50 3.75 7.05
C MET A 110 11.86 3.57 6.36
N LEU A 111 12.87 3.05 7.08
CA LEU A 111 14.21 2.68 6.60
C LEU A 111 14.69 3.49 5.37
N ILE A 112 14.91 4.78 5.57
CA ILE A 112 15.96 5.49 4.82
C ILE A 112 17.26 5.20 5.57
N LYS A 113 17.78 3.97 5.42
CA LYS A 113 19.12 3.61 5.89
C LYS A 113 20.01 3.43 4.68
N GLU A 114 20.42 4.57 4.13
CA GLU A 114 21.77 4.86 3.61
C GLU A 114 21.69 6.14 2.77
N VAL A 115 22.17 7.25 3.33
CA VAL A 115 22.77 8.31 2.50
C VAL A 115 24.21 7.84 2.32
N VAL A 116 24.51 7.29 1.15
CA VAL A 116 25.90 7.05 0.76
C VAL A 116 26.50 8.44 0.48
N GLU A 117 27.44 8.87 1.31
CA GLU A 117 28.29 10.05 1.05
C GLU A 117 29.20 9.83 -0.16
#